data_AF-A0A957NSX5-F1
#
_entry.id   AF-A0A957NSX5-F1
#
_cell.length_a   1.000
_cell.length_b   1.000
_cell.length_c   1.000
_cell.angle_alpha   90.00
_cell.angle_beta   90.00
_cell.angle_gamma   90.00
#
_symmetry.space_group_name_H-M   'P 1'
#
loop_
_entity.id
_entity.type
_entity.pdbx_description
1 polymer ?
#
loop_
_entity_poly.entity_id
_entity_poly.type
_entity_poly.pdbx_seq_one_letter_code
_entity_poly.pdbx_strand_id
1 'polypeptide(L)'
;NQMVITPQFGPRLRFSKIFTDMPLAPDTPKPLGVAAFCAICTKCADNCPVKAIPQGAPSAEVYNQSNIQGVRKWSVDGEKCFGYWAAQNSDCSICIRVCPYNKDYTKWWNRWGRRLAGTRLRNVMLMLDTRMGFGQRMKPQSWWAGQREQLRQRVRTLITSFIKSGK
;
A
#
# COMPACT_ATOMS: atom_id res chain seq x y z
N ASN A 1 0.13 3.59 -5.87
CA ASN A 1 1.49 3.69 -5.27
C ASN A 1 2.59 3.17 -6.21
N GLN A 2 2.30 2.74 -7.44
CA GLN A 2 3.27 2.20 -8.40
C GLN A 2 4.11 0.99 -7.97
N MET A 3 3.70 0.28 -6.93
CA MET A 3 4.42 -0.92 -6.48
C MET A 3 3.77 -2.17 -7.06
N VAL A 4 4.57 -3.20 -7.32
CA VAL A 4 4.06 -4.55 -7.56
C VAL A 4 3.47 -5.08 -6.26
N ILE A 5 2.26 -5.62 -6.32
CA ILE A 5 1.53 -6.16 -5.16
C ILE A 5 1.49 -7.68 -5.28
N THR A 6 2.15 -8.40 -4.38
CA THR A 6 2.15 -9.87 -4.38
C THR A 6 1.13 -10.47 -3.40
N PRO A 7 0.66 -11.70 -3.66
CA PRO A 7 -0.16 -12.47 -2.73
C PRO A 7 0.37 -12.57 -1.30
N GLN A 8 1.69 -12.71 -1.16
CA GLN A 8 2.34 -13.09 0.10
C GLN A 8 2.71 -11.87 0.96
N PHE A 9 3.00 -10.73 0.33
CA PHE A 9 3.60 -9.59 1.02
C PHE A 9 2.97 -8.23 0.65
N GLY A 10 2.00 -8.21 -0.26
CA GLY A 10 1.47 -6.97 -0.81
C GLY A 10 2.59 -6.14 -1.46
N PRO A 11 2.68 -4.83 -1.21
CA PRO A 11 3.73 -3.98 -1.76
C PRO A 11 5.06 -3.99 -0.96
N ARG A 12 5.19 -4.80 0.11
CA ARG A 12 6.34 -4.76 1.03
C ARG A 12 7.45 -5.72 0.59
N LEU A 13 8.04 -5.41 -0.57
CA LEU A 13 8.99 -6.26 -1.27
C LEU A 13 10.08 -5.39 -1.91
N ARG A 14 11.27 -5.96 -2.09
CA ARG A 14 12.31 -5.42 -2.97
C ARG A 14 12.64 -6.50 -4.00
N PHE A 15 12.72 -6.10 -5.27
CA PHE A 15 13.01 -7.00 -6.37
C PHE A 15 14.48 -6.89 -6.77
N SER A 16 15.07 -8.02 -7.12
CA SER A 16 16.33 -8.11 -7.87
C SER A 16 16.08 -8.94 -9.12
N LYS A 17 16.93 -8.81 -10.13
CA LYS A 17 16.82 -9.54 -11.39
C LYS A 17 18.21 -9.94 -11.87
N ILE A 18 18.31 -11.12 -12.48
CA ILE A 18 19.49 -11.64 -13.16
C ILE A 18 19.10 -11.87 -14.60
N PHE A 19 19.94 -11.41 -15.53
CA PHE A 19 19.79 -11.70 -16.95
C PHE A 19 20.71 -12.86 -17.30
N THR A 20 20.20 -13.83 -18.05
CA THR A 20 20.93 -15.03 -18.46
C THR A 20 20.42 -15.47 -19.83
N ASP A 21 21.30 -16.08 -20.59
CA ASP A 21 21.06 -16.79 -21.84
C ASP A 21 20.63 -18.25 -21.62
N MET A 22 20.71 -18.75 -20.38
CA MET A 22 20.24 -20.09 -20.02
C MET A 22 18.77 -20.27 -20.44
N PRO A 23 18.42 -21.34 -21.18
CA PRO A 23 17.06 -21.58 -21.61
C PRO A 23 16.17 -21.85 -20.39
N LEU A 24 15.18 -20.96 -20.16
CA LEU A 24 14.21 -21.06 -19.08
C LEU A 24 12.79 -20.90 -19.63
N ALA A 25 11.84 -21.65 -19.06
CA ALA A 25 10.43 -21.49 -19.38
C ALA A 25 9.90 -20.18 -18.74
N PRO A 26 9.31 -19.25 -19.52
CA PRO A 26 8.73 -18.03 -18.97
C PRO A 26 7.48 -18.28 -18.12
N ASP A 27 7.33 -17.55 -17.02
CA ASP A 27 6.09 -17.50 -16.26
C ASP A 27 4.99 -16.71 -16.98
N THR A 28 3.72 -17.09 -16.74
CA THR A 28 2.56 -16.36 -17.25
C THR A 28 2.02 -15.34 -16.24
N PRO A 29 1.67 -14.11 -16.65
CA PRO A 29 1.00 -13.14 -15.78
C PRO A 29 -0.32 -13.69 -15.20
N LYS A 30 -0.56 -13.44 -13.90
CA LYS A 30 -1.80 -13.85 -13.21
C LYS A 30 -2.53 -12.62 -12.64
N PRO A 31 -3.61 -12.15 -13.28
CA PRO A 31 -4.41 -11.05 -12.76
C PRO A 31 -5.12 -11.43 -11.46
N LEU A 32 -4.94 -10.63 -10.40
CA LEU A 32 -5.51 -10.90 -9.06
C LEU A 32 -6.55 -9.86 -8.62
N GLY A 33 -7.15 -9.14 -9.57
CA GLY A 33 -8.12 -8.07 -9.29
C GLY A 33 -7.52 -6.78 -8.69
N VAL A 34 -6.19 -6.69 -8.57
CA VAL A 34 -5.49 -5.54 -7.98
C VAL A 34 -5.79 -4.24 -8.71
N ALA A 35 -5.80 -4.24 -10.05
CA ALA A 35 -6.14 -3.04 -10.83
C ALA A 35 -7.55 -2.53 -10.51
N ALA A 36 -8.50 -3.47 -10.40
CA ALA A 36 -9.90 -3.16 -10.12
C ALA A 36 -10.13 -2.71 -8.67
N PHE A 37 -9.27 -3.13 -7.73
CA PHE A 37 -9.22 -2.61 -6.37
C PHE A 37 -8.59 -1.21 -6.32
N CYS A 38 -7.47 -0.99 -7.01
CA CYS A 38 -6.80 0.31 -7.06
C CYS A 38 -7.66 1.39 -7.74
N ALA A 39 -8.53 1.00 -8.68
CA ALA A 39 -9.48 1.92 -9.31
C ALA A 39 -10.47 2.59 -8.32
N ILE A 40 -10.72 1.98 -7.17
CA ILE A 40 -11.61 2.51 -6.13
C ILE A 40 -10.87 2.97 -4.86
N CYS A 41 -9.61 2.58 -4.69
CA CYS A 41 -8.85 2.78 -3.47
C CYS A 41 -7.79 3.87 -3.65
N THR A 42 -7.99 5.00 -3.00
CA THR A 42 -7.07 6.16 -3.07
C THR A 42 -6.12 6.28 -1.88
N LYS A 43 -6.18 5.39 -0.88
CA LYS A 43 -5.42 5.52 0.39
C LYS A 43 -3.97 5.94 0.23
N CYS A 44 -3.26 5.35 -0.72
CA CYS A 44 -1.85 5.68 -0.95
C CYS A 44 -1.64 7.09 -1.51
N ALA A 45 -2.52 7.56 -2.39
CA ALA A 45 -2.50 8.93 -2.92
C ALA A 45 -2.91 9.94 -1.84
N ASP A 46 -3.96 9.61 -1.07
CA ASP A 46 -4.49 10.50 -0.03
C ASP A 46 -3.44 10.77 1.05
N ASN A 47 -2.69 9.73 1.44
CA ASN A 47 -1.66 9.80 2.48
C ASN A 47 -0.27 10.20 1.95
N CYS A 48 -0.10 10.45 0.64
CA CYS A 48 1.17 10.94 0.10
C CYS A 48 1.37 12.41 0.52
N PRO A 49 2.42 12.76 1.31
CA PRO A 49 2.59 14.12 1.82
C PRO A 49 2.78 15.17 0.72
N VAL A 50 3.43 14.78 -0.38
CA VAL A 50 3.78 15.63 -1.52
C VAL A 50 2.90 15.41 -2.75
N LYS A 51 1.81 14.63 -2.60
CA LYS A 51 0.85 14.33 -3.69
C LYS A 51 1.49 13.86 -4.99
N ALA A 52 2.55 13.06 -4.87
CA ALA A 52 3.27 12.50 -6.02
C ALA A 52 2.52 11.35 -6.71
N ILE A 53 1.55 10.73 -6.03
CA ILE A 53 0.74 9.63 -6.57
C ILE A 53 -0.55 10.22 -7.15
N PRO A 54 -0.86 9.98 -8.44
CA PRO A 54 -2.05 10.52 -9.07
C PRO A 54 -3.33 9.88 -8.52
N GLN A 55 -4.40 10.66 -8.54
CA GLN A 55 -5.76 10.19 -8.30
C GLN A 55 -6.47 9.91 -9.64
N GLY A 56 -7.61 9.23 -9.59
CA GLY A 56 -8.41 8.93 -10.78
C GLY A 56 -7.95 7.69 -11.56
N ALA A 57 -8.29 7.64 -12.85
CA ALA A 57 -8.00 6.52 -13.74
C ALA A 57 -6.53 6.52 -14.23
N PRO A 58 -5.97 5.36 -14.62
CA PRO A 58 -4.62 5.31 -15.19
C PRO A 58 -4.56 6.07 -16.52
N SER A 59 -3.53 6.91 -16.66
CA SER A 59 -3.27 7.73 -17.84
C SER A 59 -1.95 7.33 -18.50
N ALA A 60 -1.68 7.88 -19.69
CA ALA A 60 -0.37 7.81 -20.34
C ALA A 60 0.50 9.04 -19.99
N GLU A 61 0.12 9.78 -18.94
CA GLU A 61 0.80 11.01 -18.53
C GLU A 61 2.22 10.71 -18.04
N VAL A 62 3.15 11.57 -18.44
CA VAL A 62 4.57 11.50 -18.13
C VAL A 62 4.91 12.78 -17.39
N TYR A 63 5.26 12.66 -16.10
CA TYR A 63 5.60 13.81 -15.26
C TYR A 63 7.05 14.25 -15.42
N ASN A 64 7.96 13.29 -15.61
CA ASN A 64 9.40 13.51 -15.74
C ASN A 64 10.08 12.31 -16.42
N GLN A 65 11.40 12.41 -16.63
CA GLN A 65 12.21 11.37 -17.28
C GLN A 65 12.17 9.99 -16.61
N SER A 66 11.74 9.92 -15.35
CA SER A 66 11.62 8.65 -14.61
C SER A 66 10.32 7.89 -14.94
N ASN A 67 9.45 8.43 -15.79
CA ASN A 67 8.23 7.77 -16.23
C ASN A 67 8.41 7.07 -17.58
N ILE A 68 7.82 5.88 -17.70
CA ILE A 68 7.83 5.09 -18.94
C ILE A 68 6.84 5.70 -19.92
N GLN A 69 7.28 5.99 -21.14
CA GLN A 69 6.44 6.51 -22.21
C GLN A 69 5.60 5.41 -22.86
N GLY A 70 4.41 5.76 -23.34
CA GLY A 70 3.52 4.84 -24.07
C GLY A 70 2.78 3.79 -23.23
N VAL A 71 2.96 3.77 -21.90
CA VAL A 71 2.30 2.81 -21.00
C VAL A 71 1.22 3.50 -20.17
N ARG A 72 -0.02 3.00 -20.26
CA ARG A 72 -1.13 3.49 -19.42
C ARG A 72 -1.05 2.90 -18.02
N LYS A 73 -0.73 3.73 -17.03
CA LYS A 73 -0.65 3.35 -15.61
C LYS A 73 -0.83 4.56 -14.70
N TRP A 74 -0.94 4.32 -13.40
CA TRP A 74 -0.83 5.40 -12.40
C TRP A 74 0.64 5.78 -12.21
N SER A 75 1.21 6.59 -13.09
CA SER A 75 2.60 7.08 -12.97
C SER A 75 2.77 7.96 -11.73
N VAL A 76 3.85 7.82 -10.96
CA VAL A 76 4.20 8.72 -9.84
C VAL A 76 5.12 9.78 -10.38
N ASP A 77 4.91 11.00 -9.91
CA ASP A 77 5.87 12.08 -10.03
C ASP A 77 7.12 11.77 -9.18
N GLY A 78 8.12 11.17 -9.84
CA GLY A 78 9.35 10.72 -9.20
C GLY A 78 10.13 11.85 -8.51
N GLU A 79 10.14 13.04 -9.09
CA GLU A 79 10.87 14.20 -8.55
C GLU A 79 10.22 14.70 -7.25
N LYS A 80 8.90 14.83 -7.20
CA LYS A 80 8.20 15.15 -5.93
C LYS A 80 8.45 14.09 -4.87
N CYS A 81 8.35 12.81 -5.23
CA CYS A 81 8.55 11.71 -4.29
C CYS A 81 9.97 11.71 -3.73
N PHE A 82 10.99 11.83 -4.59
CA PHE A 82 12.38 11.82 -4.19
C PHE A 82 12.79 13.10 -3.46
N GLY A 83 12.28 14.26 -3.86
CA GLY A 83 12.49 15.53 -3.16
C GLY A 83 12.04 15.46 -1.70
N TYR A 84 10.95 14.74 -1.40
CA TYR A 84 10.53 14.48 -0.03
C TYR A 84 11.54 13.63 0.76
N TRP A 85 12.16 12.63 0.12
CA TRP A 85 13.16 11.79 0.78
C TRP A 85 14.41 12.62 1.12
N ALA A 86 14.87 13.42 0.16
CA ALA A 86 16.00 14.32 0.34
C ALA A 86 15.74 15.32 1.48
N ALA A 87 14.56 15.94 1.52
CA ALA A 87 14.17 16.86 2.58
C ALA A 87 14.09 16.21 3.98
N GLN A 88 13.74 14.92 4.05
CA GLN A 88 13.70 14.17 5.30
C GLN A 88 15.02 13.52 5.69
N ASN A 89 16.02 13.55 4.79
CA ASN A 89 17.26 12.79 4.91
C ASN A 89 17.02 11.30 5.22
N SER A 90 15.97 10.71 4.63
CA SER A 90 15.55 9.33 4.88
C SER A 90 14.57 8.83 3.82
N ASP A 91 14.41 7.51 3.74
CA ASP A 91 13.43 6.88 2.86
C ASP A 91 11.99 7.12 3.37
N CYS A 92 11.09 7.49 2.47
CA CYS A 92 9.65 7.41 2.76
C CYS A 92 9.11 6.01 2.45
N SER A 93 7.99 5.65 3.08
CA SER A 93 7.29 4.38 2.81
C SER A 93 5.81 4.44 3.18
N ILE A 94 5.25 5.65 3.27
CA ILE A 94 3.86 5.86 3.71
C ILE A 94 2.87 5.14 2.79
N CYS A 95 3.08 5.20 1.48
CA CYS A 95 2.24 4.55 0.48
C CYS A 95 2.23 3.01 0.58
N ILE A 96 3.32 2.41 1.09
CA ILE A 96 3.41 0.97 1.39
C ILE A 96 2.68 0.68 2.69
N ARG A 97 2.93 1.47 3.75
CA ARG A 97 2.30 1.33 5.07
C ARG A 97 0.78 1.34 5.02
N VAL A 98 0.19 2.29 4.28
CA VAL A 98 -1.28 2.49 4.25
C VAL A 98 -2.01 1.59 3.25
N CYS A 99 -1.27 0.84 2.41
CA CYS A 99 -1.90 -0.02 1.40
C CYS A 99 -2.73 -1.13 2.05
N PRO A 100 -4.00 -1.34 1.66
CA PRO A 100 -4.82 -2.43 2.18
C PRO A 100 -4.25 -3.84 1.93
N TYR A 101 -3.36 -3.99 0.96
CA TYR A 101 -2.63 -5.24 0.72
C TYR A 101 -1.41 -5.45 1.63
N ASN A 102 -0.95 -4.43 2.37
CA ASN A 102 0.12 -4.57 3.34
C ASN A 102 -0.43 -5.12 4.66
N LYS A 103 -0.53 -6.45 4.73
CA LYS A 103 -1.07 -7.20 5.87
C LYS A 103 -0.13 -8.30 6.31
N ASP A 104 -0.38 -8.75 7.54
CA ASP A 104 0.20 -9.98 8.06
C ASP A 104 -0.64 -11.17 7.59
N TYR A 105 -0.17 -11.87 6.56
CA TYR A 105 -0.89 -12.99 5.96
C TYR A 105 -0.70 -14.33 6.69
N THR A 106 0.05 -14.37 7.79
CA THR A 106 0.00 -15.51 8.72
C THR A 106 -1.41 -15.68 9.30
N LYS A 107 -2.12 -14.56 9.45
CA LYS A 107 -3.51 -14.49 9.91
C LYS A 107 -4.50 -14.84 8.81
N TRP A 108 -5.37 -15.81 9.09
CA TRP A 108 -6.32 -16.33 8.11
C TRP A 108 -7.32 -15.27 7.62
N TRP A 109 -7.81 -14.39 8.50
CA TRP A 109 -8.74 -13.33 8.11
C TRP A 109 -8.13 -12.33 7.12
N ASN A 110 -6.83 -12.04 7.21
CA ASN A 110 -6.16 -11.18 6.22
C ASN A 110 -6.06 -11.85 4.85
N ARG A 111 -5.90 -13.18 4.80
CA ARG A 111 -5.95 -13.94 3.54
C ARG A 111 -7.34 -13.88 2.93
N TRP A 112 -8.39 -14.00 3.73
CA TRP A 112 -9.77 -13.80 3.28
C TRP A 112 -10.03 -12.37 2.81
N GLY A 113 -9.58 -11.36 3.55
CA GLY A 113 -9.65 -9.96 3.12
C GLY A 113 -9.00 -9.72 1.77
N ARG A 114 -7.80 -10.28 1.52
CA ARG A 114 -7.15 -10.23 0.21
C ARG A 114 -7.96 -10.89 -0.89
N ARG A 115 -8.60 -12.04 -0.63
CA ARG A 115 -9.50 -12.69 -1.60
C ARG A 115 -10.68 -11.78 -1.92
N LEU A 116 -11.35 -11.22 -0.91
CA LEU A 116 -12.48 -10.30 -1.09
C LEU A 116 -12.09 -9.06 -1.90
N ALA A 117 -10.90 -8.50 -1.66
CA ALA A 117 -10.36 -7.36 -2.40
C ALA A 117 -10.26 -7.62 -3.92
N GLY A 118 -10.03 -8.86 -4.34
CA GLY A 118 -9.98 -9.25 -5.75
C GLY A 118 -11.35 -9.47 -6.41
N THR A 119 -12.44 -9.48 -5.64
CA THR A 119 -13.81 -9.80 -6.13
C THR A 119 -14.68 -8.56 -6.27
N ARG A 120 -15.99 -8.73 -6.51
CA ARG A 120 -16.99 -7.64 -6.48
C ARG A 120 -17.18 -7.02 -5.08
N LEU A 121 -16.79 -7.74 -4.01
CA LEU A 121 -16.91 -7.29 -2.62
C LEU A 121 -15.78 -6.36 -2.16
N ARG A 122 -14.96 -5.86 -3.10
CA ARG A 122 -13.82 -4.97 -2.83
C ARG A 122 -14.18 -3.69 -2.05
N ASN A 123 -15.36 -3.11 -2.29
CA ASN A 123 -15.83 -1.93 -1.56
C ASN A 123 -16.05 -2.23 -0.07
N VAL A 124 -16.65 -3.38 0.23
CA VAL A 124 -16.87 -3.84 1.61
C VAL A 124 -15.52 -4.08 2.29
N MET A 125 -14.59 -4.74 1.61
CA MET A 125 -13.24 -4.96 2.12
C MET A 125 -12.53 -3.64 2.44
N LEU A 126 -12.59 -2.65 1.53
CA LEU A 126 -11.97 -1.34 1.71
C LEU A 126 -12.60 -0.55 2.87
N MET A 127 -13.93 -0.60 3.01
CA MET A 127 -14.66 0.00 4.12
C MET A 127 -14.19 -0.60 5.45
N LEU A 128 -14.15 -1.93 5.55
CA LEU A 128 -13.69 -2.65 6.74
C LEU A 128 -12.24 -2.31 7.07
N ASP A 129 -11.36 -2.26 6.06
CA ASP A 129 -9.95 -1.91 6.23
C ASP A 129 -9.77 -0.50 6.83
N THR A 130 -10.58 0.45 6.36
CA THR A 130 -10.62 1.83 6.89
C THR A 130 -11.17 1.90 8.30
N ARG A 131 -12.30 1.22 8.57
CA ARG A 131 -12.95 1.20 9.88
C ARG A 131 -12.07 0.55 10.95
N MET A 132 -11.31 -0.47 10.60
CA MET A 132 -10.35 -1.12 11.51
C MET A 132 -9.09 -0.28 11.77
N GLY A 133 -8.95 0.89 11.15
CA GLY A 133 -7.81 1.78 11.38
C GLY A 133 -6.47 1.18 10.92
N PHE A 134 -6.51 0.31 9.91
CA PHE A 134 -5.28 -0.29 9.43
C PHE A 134 -4.37 0.72 8.73
N GLY A 135 -3.07 0.51 8.88
CA GLY A 135 -2.06 1.36 8.26
C GLY A 135 -1.80 2.65 9.01
N GLN A 136 -2.40 2.90 10.18
CA GLN A 136 -2.10 4.09 11.01
C GLN A 136 -0.64 4.12 11.49
N ARG A 137 -0.09 5.32 11.70
CA ARG A 137 1.30 5.51 12.16
C ARG A 137 1.38 5.15 13.65
N MET A 138 2.33 4.29 14.01
CA MET A 138 2.64 4.01 15.41
C MET A 138 3.78 4.89 15.89
N LYS A 139 3.82 5.14 17.20
CA LYS A 139 4.97 5.80 17.82
C LYS A 139 6.19 4.86 17.73
N PRO A 140 7.38 5.37 17.37
CA PRO A 140 8.57 4.52 17.25
C PRO A 140 8.84 3.69 18.50
N GLN A 141 8.70 4.29 19.69
CA GLN A 141 8.90 3.59 20.97
C GLN A 141 7.97 2.38 21.11
N SER A 142 6.69 2.54 20.77
CA SER A 142 5.69 1.47 20.83
C SER A 142 5.93 0.39 19.77
N TRP A 143 6.47 0.75 18.60
CA TRP A 143 6.84 -0.22 17.57
C TRP A 143 8.00 -1.10 18.03
N TRP A 144 9.09 -0.46 18.48
CA TRP A 144 10.32 -1.14 18.92
C TRP A 144 10.15 -1.93 20.22
N ALA A 145 9.21 -1.54 21.09
CA ALA A 145 8.85 -2.31 22.29
C ALA A 145 8.15 -3.66 22.00
N GLY A 146 7.83 -3.96 20.73
CA GLY A 146 7.30 -5.24 20.30
C GLY A 146 5.77 -5.37 20.35
N GLN A 147 5.27 -6.54 19.95
CA GLN A 147 3.85 -6.75 19.64
C GLN A 147 2.89 -6.52 20.82
N ARG A 148 3.34 -6.82 22.05
CA ARG A 148 2.52 -6.64 23.26
C ARG A 148 2.18 -5.16 23.49
N GLU A 149 3.15 -4.28 23.30
CA GLU A 149 2.96 -2.84 23.45
C GLU A 149 2.16 -2.23 22.28
N GLN A 150 2.37 -2.75 21.07
CA GLN A 150 1.55 -2.39 19.90
C GLN A 150 0.06 -2.72 20.12
N LEU A 151 -0.25 -3.88 20.73
CA LEU A 151 -1.63 -4.26 21.05
C LEU A 151 -2.23 -3.32 22.11
N ARG A 152 -1.50 -3.03 23.18
CA ARG A 152 -1.93 -2.08 24.23
C ARG A 152 -2.22 -0.71 23.66
N GLN A 153 -1.38 -0.21 22.76
CA GLN A 153 -1.59 1.07 22.09
C GLN A 153 -2.88 1.06 21.26
N ARG A 154 -3.13 0.00 20.48
CA ARG A 154 -4.37 -0.14 19.69
C ARG A 154 -5.61 -0.17 20.57
N VAL A 155 -5.59 -0.92 21.66
CA VAL A 155 -6.71 -0.98 22.62
C VAL A 155 -6.96 0.39 23.24
N ARG A 156 -5.90 1.09 23.70
CA ARG A 156 -6.00 2.46 24.22
C ARG A 156 -6.61 3.42 23.21
N THR A 157 -6.17 3.37 21.95
CA THR A 157 -6.70 4.22 20.87
C THR A 157 -8.17 3.91 20.55
N LEU A 158 -8.56 2.63 20.54
CA LEU A 158 -9.95 2.23 20.34
C LEU A 158 -10.83 2.75 21.47
N ILE A 159 -10.44 2.55 22.73
CA ILE A 159 -11.17 3.04 23.91
C ILE A 159 -11.31 4.57 23.87
N THR A 160 -10.22 5.30 23.61
CA THR A 160 -10.28 6.77 23.51
C THR A 160 -11.12 7.27 22.34
N SER A 161 -11.13 6.57 21.19
CA SER A 161 -12.03 6.91 20.08
C SER A 161 -13.50 6.65 20.40
N PHE A 162 -13.79 5.59 21.16
CA PHE A 162 -15.15 5.24 21.57
C PHE A 162 -15.70 6.26 22.57
N ILE A 163 -14.87 6.68 23.54
CA ILE A 163 -15.21 7.72 24.52
C ILE A 163 -15.44 9.08 23.84
N LYS A 164 -14.65 9.42 22.81
CA LYS A 164 -14.83 10.67 22.06
C LYS A 164 -16.01 10.67 21.09
N SER A 165 -16.47 9.50 20.63
CA SER A 165 -17.62 9.36 19.73
C SER A 165 -18.97 9.27 20.46
N GLY A 166 -18.95 9.13 21.80
CA GLY A 166 -20.14 9.12 22.66
C GLY A 166 -20.45 10.46 23.33
N LYS A 167 -19.80 11.55 22.88
CA LYS A 167 -20.14 12.94 23.22
C LYS A 167 -20.58 13.67 21.96
#